data_AF-A0A257KZJ6-F1
#
_entry.id   AF-A0A257KZJ6-F1
#
_cell.length_a   1.000
_cell.length_b   1.000
_cell.length_c   1.000
_cell.angle_alpha   90.00
_cell.angle_beta   90.00
_cell.angle_gamma   90.00
#
_symmetry.space_group_name_H-M   'P 1'
#
loop_
_entity.id
_entity.type
_entity.pdbx_description
1 polymer ?
#
loop_
_entity_poly.entity_id
_entity_poly.type
_entity_poly.pdbx_seq_one_letter_code
_entity_poly.pdbx_strand_id
1 'polypeptide(L)' 'MQDLSHDREALGDVPNPLGLDGIEFVEYATSRPQALGQVLEMMGFRPVARHRSREVLLYRQGGMNVVI' A
#
# COMPACT_ATOMS: atom_id res chain seq x y z
N MET A 1 9.15 -3.52 -34.38
CA MET A 1 8.71 -4.01 -33.06
C MET A 1 9.52 -3.24 -32.03
N GLN A 2 9.00 -2.10 -31.57
CA GLN A 2 9.70 -1.24 -30.61
C GLN A 2 9.43 -1.76 -29.20
N ASP A 3 10.50 -2.14 -28.51
CA ASP A 3 10.51 -2.55 -27.11
C ASP A 3 10.43 -1.29 -26.23
N LEU A 4 9.31 -1.12 -25.54
CA LEU A 4 9.03 -0.04 -24.58
C LEU A 4 9.34 -0.50 -23.15
N SER A 5 10.51 -1.11 -22.94
CA SER A 5 10.98 -1.43 -21.61
C SER A 5 12.21 -0.59 -21.26
N HIS A 6 12.19 -0.06 -20.03
CA HIS A 6 13.27 0.66 -19.33
C HIS A 6 13.18 2.21 -19.28
N ASP A 7 12.06 2.75 -18.79
CA ASP A 7 12.01 4.08 -18.15
C ASP A 7 11.62 4.01 -16.66
N ARG A 8 12.13 2.99 -15.96
CA ARG A 8 12.26 3.04 -14.51
C ARG A 8 13.71 2.74 -14.23
N GLU A 9 14.45 3.72 -13.70
CA GLU A 9 15.85 3.57 -13.35
C GLU A 9 16.06 2.24 -12.64
N ALA A 10 16.59 1.26 -13.37
CA ALA A 10 17.04 0.03 -12.78
C ALA A 10 18.30 0.40 -12.01
N LEU A 11 18.16 0.66 -10.71
CA LEU A 11 19.26 0.46 -9.78
C LEU A 11 19.81 -0.92 -10.14
N GLY A 12 21.08 -1.01 -10.54
CA GLY A 12 21.68 -2.26 -11.05
C GLY A 12 21.64 -3.39 -10.03
N ASP A 13 22.58 -4.33 -10.08
CA ASP A 13 22.66 -5.37 -9.05
C ASP A 13 23.18 -4.77 -7.73
N VAL A 14 22.29 -4.10 -7.01
CA VAL A 14 22.55 -3.51 -5.71
C VAL A 14 22.42 -4.63 -4.67
N PRO A 15 23.44 -4.87 -3.84
CA PRO A 15 23.34 -5.87 -2.79
C PRO A 15 22.10 -5.61 -1.93
N ASN A 16 21.32 -6.66 -1.65
CA ASN A 16 20.16 -6.62 -0.75
C ASN A 16 20.50 -7.29 0.60
N PRO A 17 21.38 -6.69 1.43
CA PRO A 17 21.81 -7.30 2.69
C PRO A 17 20.68 -7.40 3.73
N LEU A 18 19.64 -6.58 3.58
CA LEU A 18 18.48 -6.56 4.46
C LEU A 18 17.37 -7.54 4.02
N GLY A 19 17.49 -8.15 2.83
CA GLY A 19 16.49 -9.06 2.31
C GLY A 19 15.13 -8.39 2.10
N LEU A 20 15.11 -7.14 1.62
CA LEU A 20 13.87 -6.44 1.30
C LEU A 20 13.07 -7.24 0.25
N ASP A 21 11.81 -7.54 0.59
CA ASP A 21 10.89 -8.33 -0.23
C ASP A 21 9.56 -7.58 -0.40
N GLY A 22 9.61 -6.49 -1.18
CA GLY A 22 8.43 -5.69 -1.49
C GLY A 22 7.95 -4.79 -0.34
N ILE A 23 6.64 -4.49 -0.36
CA ILE A 23 5.98 -3.54 0.54
C ILE A 23 4.91 -4.30 1.32
N GLU A 24 5.01 -4.28 2.66
CA GLU A 24 4.02 -4.94 3.52
C GLU A 24 2.70 -4.15 3.62
N PHE A 25 2.79 -2.83 3.76
CA PHE A 25 1.62 -1.93 3.80
C PHE A 25 2.00 -0.48 3.45
N VAL A 26 0.98 0.32 3.18
CA VAL A 26 1.07 1.79 3.08
C VAL A 26 0.18 2.42 4.13
N GLU A 27 0.68 3.41 4.86
CA GLU A 27 -0.08 4.15 5.88
C GLU A 27 -0.37 5.58 5.40
N TYR A 28 -1.62 6.03 5.56
CA TYR A 28 -2.04 7.40 5.26
C TYR A 28 -2.54 8.08 6.54
N ALA A 29 -1.96 9.23 6.85
CA ALA A 29 -2.47 10.12 7.89
C ALA A 29 -3.34 11.22 7.28
N THR A 30 -4.56 11.38 7.75
CA THR A 30 -5.50 12.40 7.26
C THR A 30 -6.42 12.87 8.38
N SER A 31 -6.92 14.10 8.28
CA SER A 31 -7.97 14.62 9.16
C SER A 31 -9.37 14.10 8.80
N ARG A 32 -9.51 13.36 7.69
CA ARG A 32 -10.80 12.83 7.19
C ARG A 32 -10.70 11.34 6.84
N PRO A 33 -10.44 10.44 7.81
CA PRO A 33 -10.21 9.01 7.53
C PRO A 33 -11.43 8.31 6.94
N GLN A 34 -12.65 8.70 7.31
CA GLN A 34 -13.88 8.12 6.77
C GLN A 34 -14.05 8.41 5.28
N ALA A 35 -13.72 9.63 4.83
CA ALA A 35 -13.79 10.00 3.43
C ALA A 35 -12.78 9.21 2.58
N LEU A 36 -11.56 9.00 3.11
CA LEU A 36 -10.55 8.17 2.44
C LEU A 36 -10.96 6.69 2.43
N GLY A 37 -11.53 6.19 3.53
CA GLY A 37 -12.10 4.84 3.60
C GLY A 37 -13.16 4.59 2.53
N GLN A 38 -14.07 5.53 2.30
CA GLN A 38 -15.08 5.43 1.24
C GLN A 38 -14.46 5.32 -0.16
N VAL A 39 -13.41 6.10 -0.44
CA VAL A 39 -12.69 6.00 -1.72
C VAL A 39 -11.99 4.64 -1.86
N LEU A 40 -11.37 4.13 -0.80
CA LEU A 40 -10.76 2.80 -0.79
C LEU A 40 -11.80 1.71 -1.07
N GLU A 41 -12.98 1.78 -0.44
CA GLU A 41 -14.07 0.84 -0.68
C GLU A 41 -14.56 0.89 -2.14
N MET A 42 -14.67 2.08 -2.74
CA MET A 42 -14.99 2.23 -4.16
C MET A 42 -13.95 1.60 -5.10
N MET A 43 -12.68 1.55 -4.67
CA MET A 43 -11.60 0.89 -5.42
C MET A 43 -11.54 -0.62 -5.16
N GLY A 44 -12.42 -1.17 -4.32
CA GLY A 44 -12.53 -2.59 -4.03
C GLY A 44 -11.74 -3.07 -2.81
N PHE A 45 -11.19 -2.16 -2.01
CA PHE A 45 -10.68 -2.51 -0.69
C PHE A 45 -11.83 -2.78 0.28
N ARG A 46 -11.54 -3.54 1.34
CA ARG A 46 -12.48 -3.77 2.44
C ARG A 46 -11.79 -3.57 3.78
N PRO A 47 -12.45 -2.97 4.78
CA PRO A 47 -11.92 -2.94 6.14
C PRO A 47 -11.86 -4.37 6.69
N VAL A 48 -10.69 -4.79 7.16
CA VAL A 48 -10.45 -6.15 7.67
C VAL A 48 -10.00 -6.18 9.12
N ALA A 49 -9.47 -5.07 9.65
CA ALA A 49 -9.14 -4.95 11.07
C ALA A 49 -9.22 -3.51 11.56
N ARG A 50 -9.33 -3.36 12.89
CA ARG A 50 -9.27 -2.08 13.59
C ARG A 50 -8.17 -2.14 14.64
N HIS A 51 -7.43 -1.04 14.81
CA HIS A 51 -6.44 -0.93 15.86
C HIS A 51 -7.10 -0.96 17.25
N ARG A 52 -6.50 -1.67 18.20
CA ARG A 52 -7.07 -1.91 19.54
C ARG A 52 -7.32 -0.66 20.40
N SER A 53 -6.53 0.40 20.19
CA SER A 53 -6.51 1.57 21.09
C SER A 53 -6.52 2.91 20.36
N ARG A 54 -6.60 2.90 19.03
CA ARG A 54 -6.55 4.11 18.20
C ARG A 54 -7.63 4.03 17.13
N GLU A 55 -8.09 5.17 16.65
CA GLU A 55 -9.00 5.24 15.52
C GLU A 55 -8.22 5.03 14.21
N VAL A 56 -7.78 3.78 14.01
CA VAL A 56 -7.01 3.34 12.84
C VAL A 56 -7.63 2.05 12.31
N LEU A 57 -7.75 1.94 10.99
CA LEU A 57 -8.36 0.84 10.27
C LEU A 57 -7.38 0.27 9.24
N LEU A 58 -7.38 -1.05 9.12
CA LEU A 58 -6.68 -1.77 8.07
C LEU A 58 -7.68 -2.13 6.96
N TYR A 59 -7.38 -1.68 5.76
CA TYR A 59 -8.08 -2.01 4.52
C TYR A 59 -7.23 -2.97 3.69
N ARG A 60 -7.89 -3.93 3.03
CA ARG A 60 -7.23 -4.92 2.18
C ARG A 60 -7.93 -5.12 0.84
N GLN A 61 -7.15 -5.24 -0.22
CA GLN A 61 -7.56 -5.72 -1.55
C GLN A 61 -6.51 -6.69 -2.07
N GLY A 62 -6.84 -7.97 -2.20
CA GLY A 62 -5.85 -9.00 -2.53
C GLY A 62 -4.70 -9.02 -1.53
N GLY A 63 -3.47 -8.87 -2.01
CA GLY A 63 -2.25 -8.80 -1.19
C GLY A 63 -1.90 -7.40 -0.68
N MET A 64 -2.63 -6.34 -1.07
CA MET A 64 -2.30 -4.98 -0.69
C MET A 64 -2.96 -4.58 0.63
N ASN A 65 -2.18 -4.00 1.53
CA ASN A 65 -2.62 -3.50 2.83
C ASN A 65 -2.52 -1.97 2.87
N VAL A 66 -3.60 -1.31 3.27
CA VAL A 66 -3.65 0.15 3.50
C VAL A 66 -4.11 0.41 4.92
N VAL A 67 -3.33 1.20 5.66
CA VAL A 67 -3.67 1.65 7.01
C VAL A 67 -4.10 3.11 6.93
N ILE A 68 -5.24 3.44 7.53
CA ILE A 68 -5.77 4.81 7.67
C ILE A 68 -6.24 5.09 9.07
#